data_AF-A0A7N2MSY0-F1
#
_entry.id   AF-A0A7N2MSY0-F1
#
_cell.length_a   1.000
_cell.length_b   1.000
_cell.length_c   1.000
_cell.angle_alpha   90.00
_cell.angle_beta   90.00
_cell.angle_gamma   90.00
#
_symmetry.space_group_name_H-M   'P 1'
#
loop_
_entity.id
_entity.type
_entity.pdbx_description
1 polymer ?
#
loop_
_entity_poly.entity_id
_entity_poly.type
_entity_poly.pdbx_seq_one_letter_code
_entity_poly.pdbx_strand_id
1 'polypeptide(L)'
;MNVMLYHCSEVSHQEPLHCEWYEKEFPKITELSHLLRNVDWLDGRVVHVRDNSIVLDGEIEHKMQTFESLARVFIGSPSIQQKIQKNVMALSLVASNNCTPFVCFSEPSEREPMIVNSLTKVCNFLNISAQQRKVVRYTICPQVTQMRIWTGTLEEILNGLKSELDLLSCQCSSKGTKMGQQIVSSCLKFLADTAISFDHDSASWMQLAPAKVVGSSASHKWEDVLEMFNDLIECLKSEKELCLLVGKVEVMKGDCLKSRTY
;
A
#
# COMPACT_ATOMS: atom_id res chain seq x y z
N MET A 1 33.07 -5.24 -29.50
CA MET A 1 33.13 -6.71 -29.71
C MET A 1 33.51 -7.29 -28.34
N ASN A 2 32.59 -7.58 -27.44
CA ASN A 2 31.72 -8.76 -27.42
C ASN A 2 30.45 -8.40 -26.63
N VAL A 3 29.32 -8.15 -27.31
CA VAL A 3 28.04 -7.91 -26.62
C VAL A 3 27.46 -9.29 -26.33
N MET A 4 27.90 -9.92 -25.24
CA MET A 4 27.14 -11.00 -24.63
C MET A 4 25.90 -10.36 -24.02
N LEU A 5 24.87 -10.20 -24.86
CA LEU A 5 23.51 -10.02 -24.39
C LEU A 5 23.20 -11.27 -23.56
N TYR A 6 23.25 -11.17 -22.23
CA TYR A 6 22.77 -12.20 -21.31
C TYR A 6 21.22 -12.21 -21.32
N HIS A 7 20.63 -12.23 -22.51
CA HIS A 7 19.19 -12.32 -22.73
C HIS A 7 18.84 -13.76 -23.07
N CYS A 8 18.17 -14.43 -22.13
CA CYS A 8 17.55 -15.73 -22.34
C CYS A 8 16.17 -15.55 -22.98
N SER A 9 16.14 -15.13 -24.24
CA SER A 9 14.93 -15.31 -25.05
C SER A 9 14.96 -16.70 -25.69
N GLU A 10 14.79 -17.72 -24.88
CA GLU A 10 14.26 -19.04 -25.25
C GLU A 10 14.23 -19.91 -23.99
N VAL A 11 13.19 -20.72 -23.87
CA VAL A 11 12.91 -21.62 -22.74
C VAL A 11 13.95 -22.75 -22.70
N SER A 12 15.22 -22.41 -22.50
CA SER A 12 16.28 -23.37 -22.24
C SER A 12 16.44 -23.48 -20.73
N HIS A 13 16.31 -24.69 -20.20
CA HIS A 13 16.75 -25.01 -18.85
C HIS A 13 18.21 -24.60 -18.71
N GLN A 14 18.45 -23.41 -18.17
CA GLN A 14 19.78 -22.87 -18.03
C GLN A 14 20.40 -23.55 -16.82
N GLU A 15 21.18 -24.61 -17.07
CA GLU A 15 21.96 -25.27 -16.03
C GLU A 15 22.75 -24.21 -15.23
N PRO A 16 22.84 -24.35 -13.90
CA PRO A 16 23.61 -23.42 -13.09
C PRO A 16 25.03 -23.29 -13.64
N LEU A 17 25.47 -22.04 -13.88
CA LEU A 17 26.84 -21.78 -14.32
C LEU A 17 27.84 -22.33 -13.30
N HIS A 18 29.02 -22.75 -13.77
CA HIS A 18 30.09 -23.22 -12.90
C HIS A 18 30.57 -22.13 -11.94
N CYS A 19 31.01 -22.52 -10.73
CA CYS A 19 31.48 -21.59 -9.69
C CYS A 19 32.55 -20.60 -10.20
N GLU A 20 33.46 -21.07 -11.06
CA GLU A 20 34.53 -20.26 -11.67
C GLU A 20 33.99 -19.06 -12.47
N TRP A 21 32.80 -19.17 -13.07
CA TRP A 21 32.17 -18.07 -13.79
C TRP A 21 31.76 -16.95 -12.81
N TYR A 22 31.13 -17.31 -11.69
CA TYR A 22 30.71 -16.33 -10.69
C TYR A 22 31.90 -15.61 -10.07
N GLU A 23 32.98 -16.31 -9.77
CA GLU A 23 34.21 -15.71 -9.24
C GLU A 23 34.84 -14.72 -10.22
N LYS A 24 34.82 -15.05 -11.52
CA LYS A 24 35.37 -14.19 -12.57
C LYS A 24 34.53 -12.94 -12.85
N GLU A 25 33.20 -13.05 -12.78
CA GLU A 25 32.28 -11.96 -13.13
C GLU A 25 31.89 -11.09 -11.93
N PHE A 26 32.12 -11.54 -10.69
CA PHE A 26 31.78 -10.80 -9.48
C PHE A 26 32.49 -9.42 -9.35
N PRO A 27 33.77 -9.28 -9.74
CA PRO A 27 34.41 -7.96 -9.77
C PRO A 27 33.70 -6.98 -10.70
N LYS A 28 33.14 -7.45 -11.82
CA LYS A 28 32.47 -6.59 -12.81
C LYS A 28 31.14 -6.05 -12.30
N ILE A 29 30.33 -6.87 -11.62
CA ILE A 29 29.08 -6.38 -11.03
C ILE A 29 29.36 -5.38 -9.90
N THR A 30 30.44 -5.58 -9.14
CA THR A 30 30.88 -4.65 -8.10
C THR A 30 31.31 -3.31 -8.71
N GLU A 31 32.12 -3.34 -9.77
CA GLU A 31 32.54 -2.15 -10.50
C GLU A 31 31.35 -1.38 -11.07
N LEU A 32 30.43 -2.08 -11.74
CA LEU A 32 29.21 -1.48 -12.29
C LEU A 32 28.33 -0.86 -11.18
N SER A 33 28.22 -1.50 -10.01
CA SER A 33 27.48 -0.95 -8.88
C SER A 33 28.03 0.40 -8.40
N HIS A 34 29.35 0.58 -8.47
CA HIS A 34 30.01 1.83 -8.10
C HIS A 34 29.83 2.91 -9.16
N LEU A 35 29.94 2.55 -10.44
CA LEU A 35 29.74 3.46 -11.57
C LEU A 35 28.30 3.96 -11.67
N LEU A 36 27.32 3.12 -11.32
CA LEU A 36 25.88 3.40 -11.46
C LEU A 36 25.24 3.94 -10.16
N ARG A 37 26.01 4.28 -9.14
CA ARG A 37 25.51 4.61 -7.79
C ARG A 37 24.50 5.77 -7.69
N ASN A 38 24.42 6.62 -8.70
CA ASN A 38 23.58 7.82 -8.72
C ASN A 38 22.44 7.72 -9.75
N VAL A 39 22.29 6.58 -10.42
CA VAL A 39 21.28 6.37 -11.45
C VAL A 39 20.42 5.16 -11.13
N ASP A 40 19.19 5.18 -11.59
CA ASP A 40 18.20 4.13 -11.41
C ASP A 40 17.46 3.86 -12.73
N TRP A 41 16.79 2.71 -12.83
CA TRP A 41 15.99 2.32 -13.98
C TRP A 41 14.49 2.44 -13.65
N LEU A 42 13.86 3.52 -14.10
CA LEU A 42 12.43 3.79 -13.88
C LEU A 42 11.69 3.91 -15.20
N ASP A 43 10.56 3.21 -15.32
CA ASP A 43 9.67 3.23 -16.50
C ASP A 43 10.38 3.04 -17.85
N GLY A 44 11.36 2.13 -17.88
CA GLY A 44 12.12 1.83 -19.10
C GLY A 44 13.18 2.86 -19.46
N ARG A 45 13.54 3.77 -18.55
CA ARG A 45 14.54 4.81 -18.76
C ARG A 45 15.50 4.90 -17.58
N VAL A 46 16.74 5.30 -17.86
CA VAL A 46 17.70 5.63 -16.81
C VAL A 46 17.41 7.03 -16.29
N VAL A 47 17.32 7.17 -14.97
CA VAL A 47 17.07 8.45 -14.29
C VAL A 47 18.09 8.67 -13.19
N HIS A 48 18.39 9.93 -12.88
CA HIS A 48 19.28 10.27 -11.78
C HIS A 48 18.51 10.27 -10.45
N VAL A 49 19.05 9.59 -9.43
CA VAL A 49 18.36 9.30 -8.16
C VAL A 49 17.98 10.56 -7.37
N ARG A 50 18.75 11.66 -7.52
CA ARG A 50 18.54 12.87 -6.71
C ARG A 50 17.35 13.72 -7.19
N ASP A 51 17.14 13.79 -8.49
CA ASP A 51 16.25 14.76 -9.13
C ASP A 51 15.31 14.13 -10.17
N ASN A 52 15.36 12.81 -10.33
CA ASN A 52 14.60 12.03 -11.31
C ASN A 52 14.77 12.54 -12.75
N SER A 53 15.86 13.23 -13.05
CA SER A 53 16.16 13.70 -14.39
C SER A 53 16.52 12.52 -15.29
N ILE A 54 16.03 12.52 -16.54
CA ILE A 54 16.30 11.45 -17.50
C ILE A 54 17.76 11.56 -17.95
N VAL A 55 18.49 10.47 -17.84
CA VAL A 55 19.87 10.35 -18.30
C VAL A 55 19.86 9.87 -19.75
N LEU A 56 20.26 10.75 -20.67
CA LEU A 56 20.36 10.45 -22.11
C LEU A 56 21.80 10.09 -22.51
N ASP A 57 22.44 9.22 -21.74
CA ASP A 57 23.77 8.71 -22.01
C ASP A 57 23.68 7.22 -22.33
N GLY A 58 23.90 6.87 -23.59
CA GLY A 58 23.82 5.49 -24.07
C GLY A 58 24.88 4.57 -23.45
N GLU A 59 26.01 5.10 -22.97
CA GLU A 59 27.01 4.31 -22.26
C GLU A 59 26.53 3.96 -20.85
N ILE A 60 25.89 4.90 -20.15
CA ILE A 60 25.27 4.65 -18.84
C ILE A 60 24.10 3.68 -18.98
N GLU A 61 23.26 3.85 -20.00
CA GLU A 61 22.17 2.92 -20.31
C GLU A 61 22.69 1.49 -20.54
N HIS A 62 23.73 1.34 -21.35
CA HIS A 62 24.34 0.03 -21.61
C HIS A 62 24.97 -0.59 -20.36
N LYS A 63 25.65 0.20 -19.53
CA LYS A 63 26.19 -0.25 -18.24
C LYS A 63 25.07 -0.71 -17.31
N MET A 64 23.95 0.00 -17.25
CA MET A 64 22.79 -0.35 -16.44
C MET A 64 22.15 -1.66 -16.90
N GLN A 65 21.92 -1.82 -18.21
CA GLN A 65 21.41 -3.08 -18.78
C GLN A 65 22.34 -4.28 -18.49
N THR A 66 23.66 -4.06 -18.56
CA THR A 66 24.66 -5.08 -18.23
C THR A 66 24.61 -5.42 -16.74
N PHE A 67 24.52 -4.41 -15.88
CA PHE A 67 24.40 -4.59 -14.43
C PHE A 67 23.16 -5.39 -14.07
N GLU A 68 21.98 -5.03 -14.58
CA GLU A 68 20.75 -5.78 -14.33
C GLU A 68 20.85 -7.23 -14.81
N SER A 69 21.44 -7.44 -15.99
CA SER A 69 21.59 -8.78 -16.55
C SER A 69 22.49 -9.66 -15.69
N LEU A 70 23.63 -9.12 -15.22
CA LEU A 70 24.50 -9.83 -14.28
C LEU A 70 23.80 -10.06 -12.95
N ALA A 71 23.11 -9.05 -12.41
CA ALA A 71 22.37 -9.16 -11.15
C ALA A 71 21.34 -10.30 -11.19
N ARG A 72 20.60 -10.45 -12.29
CA ARG A 72 19.66 -11.57 -12.49
C ARG A 72 20.35 -12.93 -12.42
N VAL A 73 21.53 -13.07 -13.02
CA VAL A 73 22.32 -14.31 -12.97
C VAL A 73 22.82 -14.59 -11.54
N PHE A 74 23.35 -13.58 -10.85
CA PHE A 74 23.81 -13.72 -9.47
C PHE A 74 22.67 -14.05 -8.50
N ILE A 75 21.52 -13.39 -8.61
CA ILE A 75 20.31 -13.73 -7.83
C ILE A 75 19.92 -15.19 -8.07
N GLY A 76 20.10 -15.68 -9.29
CA GLY A 76 19.89 -17.06 -9.67
C GLY A 76 20.89 -18.09 -9.14
N SER A 77 21.99 -17.65 -8.52
CA SER A 77 23.04 -18.57 -8.06
C SER A 77 22.51 -19.53 -6.98
N PRO A 78 22.95 -20.80 -6.96
CA PRO A 78 22.48 -21.78 -5.98
C PRO A 78 22.65 -21.31 -4.53
N SER A 79 23.75 -20.64 -4.21
CA SER A 79 24.04 -20.13 -2.87
C SER A 79 23.07 -19.01 -2.44
N ILE A 80 22.74 -18.08 -3.35
CA ILE A 80 21.79 -17.01 -3.06
C ILE A 80 20.37 -17.56 -2.94
N GLN A 81 19.95 -18.45 -3.86
CA GLN A 81 18.65 -19.11 -3.79
C GLN A 81 18.47 -19.91 -2.49
N GLN A 82 19.50 -20.65 -2.06
CA GLN A 82 19.46 -21.37 -0.79
C GLN A 82 19.32 -20.42 0.43
N LYS A 83 19.99 -19.26 0.40
CA LYS A 83 19.89 -18.26 1.46
C LYS A 83 18.50 -17.60 1.50
N ILE A 84 17.95 -17.26 0.33
CA ILE A 84 16.58 -16.74 0.20
C ILE A 84 15.58 -17.76 0.76
N GLN A 85 15.70 -19.03 0.37
CA GLN A 85 14.83 -20.10 0.84
C GLN A 85 14.87 -20.25 2.37
N LYS A 86 16.06 -20.25 2.98
CA LYS A 86 16.22 -20.29 4.45
C LYS A 86 15.54 -19.12 5.14
N ASN A 87 15.71 -17.90 4.62
CA ASN A 87 15.11 -16.70 5.18
C ASN A 87 13.57 -16.73 5.08
N VAL A 88 13.04 -17.18 3.93
CA VAL A 88 11.59 -17.32 3.74
C VAL A 88 11.01 -18.40 4.67
N MET A 89 11.69 -19.53 4.83
CA MET A 89 11.30 -20.59 5.77
C MET A 89 11.28 -20.08 7.22
N ALA A 90 12.26 -19.26 7.62
CA ALA A 90 12.30 -18.65 8.95
C ALA A 90 11.10 -17.71 9.18
N LEU A 91 10.66 -16.97 8.15
CA LEU A 91 9.46 -16.11 8.22
C LEU A 91 8.17 -16.94 8.28
N SER A 92 8.06 -18.02 7.51
CA SER A 92 6.86 -18.88 7.50
C SER A 92 6.65 -19.67 8.78
N LEU A 93 7.72 -20.00 9.52
CA LEU A 93 7.63 -20.63 10.84
C LEU A 93 6.89 -19.76 11.89
N VAL A 94 6.81 -18.45 11.66
CA VAL A 94 6.05 -17.51 12.51
C VAL A 94 4.57 -17.44 12.10
N ALA A 95 4.22 -17.92 10.90
CA ALA A 95 2.90 -17.77 10.29
C ALA A 95 2.32 -19.14 9.85
N SER A 96 1.72 -19.88 10.80
CA SER A 96 0.79 -21.00 10.58
C SER A 96 1.27 -22.18 9.71
N ASN A 97 1.12 -23.41 10.22
CA ASN A 97 1.59 -24.68 9.64
C ASN A 97 1.10 -25.06 8.22
N ASN A 98 0.38 -24.20 7.51
CA ASN A 98 -0.24 -24.51 6.22
C ASN A 98 0.30 -23.70 5.02
N CYS A 99 1.36 -22.92 5.20
CA CYS A 99 1.96 -22.18 4.09
C CYS A 99 2.99 -23.05 3.36
N THR A 100 2.72 -23.40 2.10
CA THR A 100 3.74 -23.96 1.20
C THR A 100 4.93 -22.99 1.12
N PRO A 101 6.18 -23.46 1.21
CA PRO A 101 7.34 -22.58 1.20
C PRO A 101 7.34 -21.77 -0.11
N PHE A 102 7.33 -20.45 0.01
CA PHE A 102 7.41 -19.56 -1.13
C PHE A 102 8.83 -19.62 -1.72
N VAL A 103 8.95 -20.17 -2.93
CA VAL A 103 10.23 -20.17 -3.67
C VAL A 103 10.21 -18.95 -4.58
N CYS A 104 11.07 -17.97 -4.28
CA CYS A 104 11.02 -16.64 -4.89
C CYS A 104 11.36 -16.64 -6.39
N PHE A 105 12.29 -17.49 -6.83
CA PHE A 105 12.69 -17.62 -8.23
C PHE A 105 13.12 -19.07 -8.56
N SER A 106 12.15 -19.93 -8.87
CA SER A 106 12.36 -21.31 -9.26
C SER A 106 12.93 -21.42 -10.67
N GLU A 107 12.42 -20.61 -11.60
CA GLU A 107 12.82 -20.62 -13.01
C GLU A 107 13.63 -19.36 -13.38
N PRO A 108 14.59 -19.44 -14.34
CA PRO A 108 15.32 -18.26 -14.81
C PRO A 108 14.41 -17.14 -15.35
N SER A 109 13.31 -17.51 -16.01
CA SER A 109 12.33 -16.58 -16.58
C SER A 109 11.62 -15.71 -15.54
N GLU A 110 11.51 -16.18 -14.29
CA GLU A 110 10.88 -15.41 -13.20
C GLU A 110 11.73 -14.21 -12.76
N ARG A 111 13.01 -14.19 -13.14
CA ARG A 111 13.94 -13.09 -12.84
C ARG A 111 13.95 -12.03 -13.93
N GLU A 112 13.26 -12.26 -15.05
CA GLU A 112 13.17 -11.28 -16.13
C GLU A 112 12.23 -10.12 -15.77
N PRO A 113 12.45 -8.93 -16.36
CA PRO A 113 11.53 -7.81 -16.18
C PRO A 113 10.09 -8.20 -16.57
N MET A 114 9.16 -8.09 -15.62
CA MET A 114 7.75 -8.34 -15.87
C MET A 114 6.99 -7.01 -15.96
N ILE A 115 6.22 -6.84 -17.04
CA ILE A 115 5.28 -5.72 -17.16
C ILE A 115 4.05 -6.00 -16.27
N VAL A 116 3.94 -5.25 -15.18
CA VAL A 116 2.80 -5.29 -14.26
C VAL A 116 1.66 -4.42 -14.78
N ASN A 117 0.85 -4.97 -15.68
CA ASN A 117 -0.32 -4.27 -16.23
C ASN A 117 -1.66 -4.77 -15.68
N SER A 118 -1.66 -5.75 -14.76
CA SER A 118 -2.87 -6.21 -14.10
C SER A 118 -2.56 -6.85 -12.74
N LEU A 119 -3.49 -6.69 -11.80
CA LEU A 119 -3.43 -7.35 -10.49
C LEU A 119 -3.39 -8.87 -10.62
N THR A 120 -4.03 -9.44 -11.65
CA THR A 120 -3.99 -10.87 -11.94
C THR A 120 -2.57 -11.36 -12.18
N LYS A 121 -1.74 -10.62 -12.92
CA LYS A 121 -0.33 -10.97 -13.15
C LYS A 121 0.45 -10.96 -11.83
N VAL A 122 0.26 -9.93 -11.00
CA VAL A 122 0.90 -9.85 -9.67
C VAL A 122 0.48 -11.02 -8.79
N CYS A 123 -0.82 -11.33 -8.72
CA CYS A 123 -1.32 -12.44 -7.92
C CYS A 123 -0.79 -13.79 -8.40
N ASN A 124 -0.69 -14.00 -9.72
CA ASN A 124 -0.12 -15.23 -10.26
C ASN A 124 1.36 -15.36 -9.92
N PHE A 125 2.13 -14.27 -10.02
CA PHE A 125 3.55 -14.24 -9.64
C PHE A 125 3.76 -14.53 -8.15
N LEU A 126 2.93 -13.94 -7.29
CA LEU A 126 2.93 -14.21 -5.84
C LEU A 126 2.31 -15.57 -5.47
N ASN A 127 1.96 -16.40 -6.47
CA ASN A 127 1.31 -17.70 -6.30
C ASN A 127 0.01 -17.65 -5.45
N ILE A 128 -0.73 -16.55 -5.54
CA ILE A 128 -2.02 -16.38 -4.86
C ILE A 128 -3.08 -17.15 -5.66
N SER A 129 -3.60 -18.21 -5.04
CA SER A 129 -4.61 -19.06 -5.66
C SER A 129 -5.88 -18.28 -6.03
N ALA A 130 -6.63 -18.78 -7.01
CA ALA A 130 -7.94 -18.24 -7.35
C ALA A 130 -8.90 -18.26 -6.15
N GLN A 131 -8.77 -19.26 -5.27
CA GLN A 131 -9.57 -19.38 -4.06
C GLN A 131 -9.21 -18.30 -3.03
N GLN A 132 -7.93 -18.02 -2.79
CA GLN A 132 -7.50 -16.92 -1.91
C GLN A 132 -7.94 -15.57 -2.46
N ARG A 133 -7.79 -15.34 -3.77
CA ARG A 133 -8.31 -14.13 -4.44
C ARG A 133 -9.82 -14.01 -4.25
N LYS A 134 -10.54 -15.12 -4.38
CA LYS A 134 -11.98 -15.18 -4.15
C LYS A 134 -12.31 -14.82 -2.70
N VAL A 135 -11.64 -15.43 -1.72
CA VAL A 135 -11.83 -15.12 -0.30
C VAL A 135 -11.63 -13.63 -0.05
N VAL A 136 -10.50 -13.04 -0.46
CA VAL A 136 -10.24 -11.59 -0.30
C VAL A 136 -11.32 -10.74 -0.97
N ARG A 137 -11.76 -11.10 -2.18
CA ARG A 137 -12.84 -10.38 -2.87
C ARG A 137 -14.20 -10.50 -2.19
N TYR A 138 -14.49 -11.60 -1.51
CA TYR A 138 -15.78 -11.80 -0.84
C TYR A 138 -15.76 -11.29 0.60
N THR A 139 -14.62 -11.22 1.26
CA THR A 139 -14.50 -10.74 2.64
C THR A 139 -14.09 -9.27 2.70
N ILE A 140 -12.99 -8.90 2.05
CA ILE A 140 -12.38 -7.58 2.19
C ILE A 140 -13.01 -6.55 1.25
N CYS A 141 -13.26 -6.89 -0.03
CA CYS A 141 -13.79 -5.90 -0.98
C CYS A 141 -15.15 -5.31 -0.57
N PRO A 142 -16.12 -6.10 -0.05
CA PRO A 142 -17.38 -5.55 0.45
C PRO A 142 -17.15 -4.65 1.67
N GLN A 143 -16.29 -5.05 2.61
CA GLN A 143 -15.95 -4.21 3.77
C GLN A 143 -15.30 -2.88 3.35
N VAL A 144 -14.35 -2.90 2.41
CA VAL A 144 -13.71 -1.69 1.88
C VAL A 144 -14.71 -0.80 1.14
N THR A 145 -15.58 -1.40 0.33
CA THR A 145 -16.62 -0.66 -0.41
C THR A 145 -17.64 -0.06 0.54
N GLN A 146 -18.09 -0.84 1.53
CA GLN A 146 -19.04 -0.41 2.53
C GLN A 146 -18.44 0.69 3.42
N MET A 147 -17.17 0.58 3.83
CA MET A 147 -16.46 1.63 4.56
C MET A 147 -16.39 2.93 3.75
N ARG A 148 -16.15 2.86 2.42
CA ARG A 148 -16.18 4.03 1.55
C ARG A 148 -17.57 4.67 1.46
N ILE A 149 -18.60 3.86 1.27
CA ILE A 149 -20.00 4.34 1.25
C ILE A 149 -20.34 5.00 2.60
N TRP A 150 -19.97 4.37 3.73
CA TRP A 150 -20.16 4.94 5.06
C TRP A 150 -19.44 6.26 5.23
N THR A 151 -18.17 6.32 4.83
CA THR A 151 -17.34 7.54 4.93
C THR A 151 -17.99 8.70 4.15
N GLY A 152 -18.43 8.46 2.91
CA GLY A 152 -19.08 9.48 2.09
C GLY A 152 -20.44 9.93 2.65
N THR A 153 -21.31 9.00 3.04
CA THR A 153 -22.61 9.35 3.65
C THR A 153 -22.42 10.11 4.97
N LEU A 154 -21.41 9.75 5.75
CA LEU A 154 -21.09 10.40 7.02
C LEU A 154 -20.61 11.84 6.80
N GLU A 155 -19.76 12.05 5.80
CA GLU A 155 -19.32 13.38 5.40
C GLU A 155 -20.50 14.26 4.97
N GLU A 156 -21.43 13.74 4.17
CA GLU A 156 -22.63 14.47 3.74
C GLU A 156 -23.51 14.89 4.94
N ILE A 157 -23.76 13.96 5.87
CA ILE A 157 -24.60 14.23 7.04
C ILE A 157 -23.91 15.17 8.02
N LEU A 158 -22.61 15.05 8.23
CA LEU A 158 -21.84 15.99 9.05
C LEU A 158 -21.81 17.40 8.44
N ASN A 159 -21.71 17.51 7.11
CA ASN A 159 -21.80 18.80 6.42
C ASN A 159 -23.21 19.43 6.51
N GLY A 160 -24.26 18.60 6.43
CA GLY A 160 -25.64 19.01 6.71
C GLY A 160 -25.80 19.52 8.14
N LEU A 161 -25.32 18.74 9.12
CA LEU A 161 -25.28 19.12 10.54
C LEU A 161 -24.58 20.45 10.77
N LYS A 162 -23.40 20.61 10.14
CA LYS A 162 -22.61 21.84 10.25
C LYS A 162 -23.42 23.04 9.78
N SER A 163 -24.08 22.91 8.63
CA SER A 163 -24.90 23.99 8.06
C SER A 163 -26.09 24.36 8.96
N GLU A 164 -26.78 23.36 9.54
CA GLU A 164 -27.88 23.59 10.49
C GLU A 164 -27.39 24.22 11.80
N LEU A 165 -26.26 23.77 12.33
CA LEU A 165 -25.64 24.34 13.54
C LEU A 165 -25.13 25.76 13.31
N ASP A 166 -24.57 26.06 12.13
CA ASP A 166 -24.13 27.40 11.76
C ASP A 166 -25.33 28.35 11.69
N LEU A 167 -26.45 27.91 11.11
CA LEU A 167 -27.69 28.69 11.05
C LEU A 167 -28.27 28.96 12.45
N LEU A 168 -28.26 27.95 13.34
CA LEU A 168 -28.68 28.11 14.74
C LEU A 168 -27.73 29.02 15.52
N SER A 169 -26.43 28.95 15.26
CA SER A 169 -25.43 29.80 15.93
C SER A 169 -25.62 31.30 15.63
N CYS A 170 -26.14 31.63 14.45
CA CYS A 170 -26.52 33.00 14.07
C CYS A 170 -27.79 33.49 14.79
N GLN A 171 -28.70 32.60 15.19
CA GLN A 171 -29.98 32.95 15.81
C GLN A 171 -29.91 32.93 17.34
N CYS A 172 -29.25 31.93 17.93
CA CYS A 172 -29.05 31.80 19.36
C CYS A 172 -27.80 30.96 19.66
N SER A 173 -26.75 31.60 20.17
CA SER A 173 -25.49 30.93 20.50
C SER A 173 -25.62 30.18 21.84
N SER A 174 -26.07 28.92 21.81
CA SER A 174 -26.06 28.04 22.97
C SER A 174 -24.69 27.37 23.19
N LYS A 175 -24.40 26.93 24.42
CA LYS A 175 -23.20 26.12 24.72
C LYS A 175 -23.22 24.79 23.97
N GLY A 176 -24.41 24.19 23.80
CA GLY A 176 -24.61 22.95 23.06
C GLY A 176 -24.28 23.12 21.57
N THR A 177 -24.72 24.23 20.95
CA THR A 177 -24.44 24.53 19.54
C THR A 177 -22.94 24.66 19.26
N LYS A 178 -22.19 25.36 20.13
CA LYS A 178 -20.72 25.52 19.99
C LYS A 178 -19.97 24.21 20.15
N MET A 179 -20.37 23.38 21.12
CA MET A 179 -19.77 22.07 21.33
C MET A 179 -20.04 21.15 20.13
N GLY A 180 -21.28 21.14 19.64
CA GLY A 180 -21.68 20.42 18.43
C GLY A 180 -20.86 20.82 17.20
N GLN A 181 -20.65 22.12 16.97
CA GLN A 181 -19.81 22.61 15.86
C GLN A 181 -18.36 22.13 15.96
N GLN A 182 -17.78 22.12 17.16
CA GLN A 182 -16.42 21.63 17.38
C GLN A 182 -16.31 20.13 17.11
N ILE A 183 -17.28 19.35 17.59
CA ILE A 183 -17.32 17.90 17.38
C ILE A 183 -17.49 17.58 15.89
N VAL A 184 -18.44 18.22 15.20
CA VAL A 184 -18.65 18.03 13.76
C VAL A 184 -17.41 18.41 12.95
N SER A 185 -16.74 19.51 13.30
CA SER A 185 -15.51 19.94 12.63
C SER A 185 -14.36 18.96 12.87
N SER A 186 -14.25 18.40 14.07
CA SER A 186 -13.27 17.36 14.40
C SER A 186 -13.51 16.08 13.59
N CYS A 187 -14.77 15.62 13.50
CA CYS A 187 -15.13 14.45 12.70
C CYS A 187 -14.88 14.66 11.20
N LEU A 188 -15.24 15.82 10.64
CA LEU A 188 -14.97 16.14 9.23
C LEU A 188 -13.47 16.18 8.93
N LYS A 189 -12.67 16.78 9.84
CA LYS A 189 -11.21 16.80 9.71
C LYS A 189 -10.63 15.38 9.70
N PHE A 190 -11.10 14.51 10.60
CA PHE A 190 -10.68 13.12 10.65
C PHE A 190 -10.99 12.37 9.34
N LEU A 191 -12.18 12.58 8.76
CA LEU A 191 -12.56 11.93 7.49
C LEU A 191 -11.67 12.42 6.34
N ALA A 192 -11.37 13.73 6.29
CA ALA A 192 -10.46 14.30 5.30
C ALA A 192 -9.03 13.75 5.43
N ASP A 193 -8.50 13.68 6.65
CA ASP A 193 -7.16 13.11 6.92
C ASP A 193 -7.10 11.61 6.55
N THR A 194 -8.21 10.89 6.75
CA THR A 194 -8.34 9.48 6.32
C THR A 194 -8.36 9.38 4.80
N ALA A 195 -9.13 10.22 4.10
CA ALA A 195 -9.25 10.22 2.65
C ALA A 195 -7.92 10.55 1.93
N ILE A 196 -7.10 11.45 2.49
CA ILE A 196 -5.77 11.80 1.94
C ILE A 196 -4.79 10.60 1.98
N SER A 197 -4.97 9.66 2.91
CA SER A 197 -4.18 8.41 2.95
C SER A 197 -4.58 7.39 1.86
N PHE A 198 -5.76 7.57 1.26
CA PHE A 198 -6.32 6.77 0.17
C PHE A 198 -6.24 7.57 -1.14
N ASP A 199 -5.05 8.03 -1.51
CA ASP A 199 -4.84 8.61 -2.83
C ASP A 199 -5.28 7.62 -3.93
N HIS A 200 -6.04 8.11 -4.91
CA HIS A 200 -6.76 7.31 -5.90
C HIS A 200 -5.83 6.58 -6.87
N ASP A 201 -4.59 7.06 -7.04
CA ASP A 201 -3.57 6.48 -7.91
C ASP A 201 -2.45 5.77 -7.14
N SER A 202 -2.49 5.78 -5.81
CA SER A 202 -1.44 5.19 -5.00
C SER A 202 -1.81 3.77 -4.57
N ALA A 203 -0.89 2.82 -4.79
CA ALA A 203 -0.95 1.47 -4.24
C ALA A 203 -0.71 1.48 -2.71
N SER A 204 -1.45 2.31 -1.98
CA SER A 204 -1.32 2.60 -0.54
C SER A 204 -1.51 1.35 0.33
N TRP A 205 -2.22 0.33 -0.17
CA TRP A 205 -2.31 -0.99 0.47
C TRP A 205 -0.99 -1.78 0.48
N MET A 206 0.02 -1.36 -0.28
CA MET A 206 1.39 -1.90 -0.27
C MET A 206 2.38 -1.04 0.54
N GLN A 207 1.98 0.13 1.06
CA GLN A 207 2.86 0.87 1.95
C GLN A 207 2.97 0.13 3.29
N LEU A 208 4.15 -0.44 3.54
CA LEU A 208 4.54 -0.86 4.87
C LEU A 208 4.37 0.34 5.80
N ALA A 209 3.70 0.12 6.95
CA ALA A 209 3.52 1.15 7.96
C ALA A 209 4.85 1.88 8.20
N PRO A 210 4.90 3.22 8.12
CA PRO A 210 6.14 3.97 8.26
C PRO A 210 6.84 3.50 9.54
N ALA A 211 8.10 3.06 9.40
CA ALA A 211 8.91 2.64 10.54
C ALA A 211 8.82 3.74 11.59
N LYS A 212 8.26 3.39 12.76
CA LYS A 212 7.78 4.27 13.81
C LYS A 212 8.77 5.43 14.06
N VAL A 213 8.57 6.55 13.37
CA VAL A 213 9.27 7.79 13.69
C VAL A 213 8.68 8.24 15.01
N VAL A 214 9.55 8.26 16.02
CA VAL A 214 9.27 8.79 17.35
C VAL A 214 8.79 10.23 17.17
N GLY A 215 7.47 10.42 17.18
CA GLY A 215 6.84 11.73 16.98
C GLY A 215 5.48 11.74 16.28
N SER A 216 4.98 10.63 15.72
CA SER A 216 3.61 10.64 15.15
C SER A 216 2.57 10.74 16.24
N SER A 217 1.86 11.88 16.28
CA SER A 217 0.68 12.11 17.11
C SER A 217 -0.31 10.97 16.93
N ALA A 218 -1.01 10.64 18.02
CA ALA A 218 -1.89 9.48 18.14
C ALA A 218 -2.70 9.26 16.84
N SER A 219 -2.49 8.11 16.20
CA SER A 219 -3.36 7.63 15.13
C SER A 219 -4.77 7.59 15.68
N HIS A 220 -5.58 8.61 15.38
CA HIS A 220 -6.98 8.67 15.78
C HIS A 220 -7.65 7.40 15.27
N LYS A 221 -8.16 6.60 16.19
CA LYS A 221 -8.82 5.35 15.82
C LYS A 221 -10.28 5.67 15.58
N TRP A 222 -10.93 4.91 14.71
CA TRP A 222 -12.36 5.04 14.47
C TRP A 222 -13.20 4.85 15.75
N GLU A 223 -12.65 4.16 16.75
CA GLU A 223 -13.26 4.07 18.08
C GLU A 223 -13.43 5.47 18.71
N ASP A 224 -12.46 6.37 18.57
CA ASP A 224 -12.50 7.75 19.07
C ASP A 224 -13.57 8.57 18.33
N VAL A 225 -13.78 8.30 17.04
CA VAL A 225 -14.82 8.96 16.22
C VAL A 225 -16.22 8.51 16.64
N LEU A 226 -16.40 7.22 16.95
CA LEU A 226 -17.66 6.71 17.48
C LEU A 226 -17.98 7.25 18.87
N GLU A 227 -16.96 7.55 19.67
CA GLU A 227 -17.11 8.24 20.96
C GLU A 227 -17.54 9.70 20.74
N MET A 228 -16.89 10.44 19.83
CA MET A 228 -17.28 11.79 19.44
C MET A 228 -18.74 11.86 18.94
N PHE A 229 -19.24 10.82 18.25
CA PHE A 229 -20.65 10.75 17.88
C PHE A 229 -21.60 10.62 19.07
N ASN A 230 -21.20 9.95 20.15
CA ASN A 230 -22.01 9.88 21.37
C ASN A 230 -22.12 11.26 22.02
N ASP A 231 -21.00 11.96 22.11
CA ASP A 231 -20.94 13.32 22.66
C ASP A 231 -21.79 14.28 21.82
N LEU A 232 -21.76 14.12 20.49
CA LEU A 232 -22.59 14.89 19.58
C LEU A 232 -24.08 14.61 19.78
N ILE A 233 -24.46 13.34 19.87
CA ILE A 233 -25.85 12.92 20.15
C ILE A 233 -26.32 13.50 21.50
N GLU A 234 -25.48 13.47 22.52
CA GLU A 234 -25.80 14.02 23.84
C GLU A 234 -25.93 15.55 23.81
N CYS A 235 -25.02 16.25 23.12
CA CYS A 235 -25.10 17.69 22.92
C CYS A 235 -26.40 18.08 22.20
N LEU A 236 -26.75 17.38 21.13
CA LEU A 236 -27.93 17.68 20.32
C LEU A 236 -29.25 17.28 21.00
N LYS A 237 -29.26 16.27 21.88
CA LYS A 237 -30.44 15.88 22.68
C LYS A 237 -30.91 16.97 23.63
N SER A 238 -30.00 17.86 24.05
CA SER A 238 -30.35 19.01 24.90
C SER A 238 -31.12 20.10 24.15
N GLU A 239 -31.12 20.08 22.81
CA GLU A 239 -31.72 21.08 21.93
C GLU A 239 -32.96 20.50 21.22
N LYS A 240 -34.16 20.94 21.62
CA LYS A 240 -35.45 20.40 21.11
C LYS A 240 -35.64 20.56 19.60
N GLU A 241 -34.96 21.53 18.99
CA GLU A 241 -35.03 21.83 17.55
C GLU A 241 -34.22 20.83 16.69
N LEU A 242 -33.30 20.06 17.30
CA LEU A 242 -32.38 19.17 16.60
C LEU A 242 -32.72 17.68 16.73
N CYS A 243 -33.88 17.34 17.32
CA CYS A 243 -34.28 15.95 17.59
C CYS A 243 -34.38 15.07 16.32
N LEU A 244 -34.79 15.63 15.17
CA LEU A 244 -34.83 14.88 13.90
C LEU A 244 -33.43 14.51 13.39
N LEU A 245 -32.45 15.36 13.69
CA LEU A 245 -31.07 15.21 13.27
C LEU A 245 -30.33 14.18 14.15
N VAL A 246 -30.65 14.18 15.46
CA VAL A 246 -30.22 13.12 16.39
C VAL A 246 -30.64 11.74 15.90
N GLY A 247 -31.88 11.58 15.45
CA GLY A 247 -32.37 10.31 14.91
C GLY A 247 -31.58 9.83 13.69
N LYS A 248 -31.17 10.74 12.80
CA LYS A 248 -30.31 10.40 11.64
C LYS A 248 -28.91 9.94 12.09
N VAL A 249 -28.29 10.66 13.03
CA VAL A 249 -26.96 10.31 13.56
C VAL A 249 -26.98 8.96 14.31
N GLU A 250 -28.04 8.69 15.07
CA GLU A 250 -28.21 7.40 15.78
C GLU A 250 -28.36 6.21 14.83
N VAL A 251 -29.16 6.35 13.76
CA VAL A 251 -29.33 5.29 12.75
C VAL A 251 -27.99 4.99 12.06
N MET A 252 -27.24 6.01 11.67
CA MET A 252 -25.93 5.83 11.05
C MET A 252 -24.90 5.18 11.95
N LYS A 253 -24.83 5.56 13.22
CA LYS A 253 -23.95 4.92 14.20
C LYS A 253 -24.25 3.43 14.29
N GLY A 254 -25.53 3.06 14.33
CA GLY A 254 -25.98 1.67 14.39
C GLY A 254 -25.54 0.86 13.18
N ASP A 255 -25.63 1.44 11.98
CA ASP A 255 -25.27 0.75 10.77
C ASP A 255 -23.74 0.72 10.51
N CYS A 256 -23.00 1.73 10.99
CA CYS A 256 -21.53 1.70 11.05
C CYS A 256 -21.03 0.54 11.93
N LEU A 257 -21.63 0.33 13.11
CA LEU A 257 -21.26 -0.76 14.02
C LEU A 257 -21.54 -2.15 13.39
N LYS A 258 -22.67 -2.30 12.69
CA LYS A 258 -23.01 -3.55 11.99
C LYS A 258 -22.04 -3.86 10.85
N SER A 259 -21.58 -2.85 10.11
CA SER A 259 -20.64 -3.05 8.99
C SER A 259 -19.25 -3.53 9.43
N ARG A 260 -18.91 -3.37 10.71
CA ARG A 260 -17.63 -3.79 11.30
C ARG A 260 -17.65 -5.18 11.93
N THR A 261 -18.83 -5.77 12.15
CA THR A 261 -18.97 -7.06 12.84
C THR A 261 -18.95 -8.28 11.89
N TYR A 262 -18.82 -8.05 10.57
CA TYR A 262 -18.79 -9.09 9.52
C TYR A 262 -17.46 -9.11 8.77
#